data_AF-A0A7S3JR49-F1
#
_entry.id   AF-A0A7S3JR49-F1
#
_cell.length_a   1.000
_cell.length_b   1.000
_cell.length_c   1.000
_cell.angle_alpha   90.00
_cell.angle_beta   90.00
_cell.angle_gamma   90.00
#
_symmetry.space_group_name_H-M   'P 1'
#
loop_
_entity.id
_entity.type
_entity.pdbx_description
1 polymer ?
#
loop_
_entity_poly.entity_id
_entity_poly.type
_entity_poly.pdbx_seq_one_letter_code
_entity_poly.pdbx_strand_id
1 'polypeptide(L)'
;MIAVVPFFLPDEKPSDFSVAWPTKPNADEVQLEMVVVFYLGLPAGLPERFAAEVHRFGQTVLSWKDGAVVIPSTNVRILATSLRHKDDPRIVFTVRSAKMTASQSWSWLLSAMTFLKIECKEQFPGLNFSTNLACPICLSKGVNENGTELFLWDGEDAAKGNYICDRFCINASFPS
;
A
#
# COMPACT_ATOMS: atom_id res chain seq x y z
N MET A 1 17.01 -10.88 14.93
CA MET A 1 16.01 -9.82 14.62
C MET A 1 16.76 -8.50 14.64
N ILE A 2 16.86 -7.82 13.51
CA ILE A 2 17.50 -6.49 13.45
C ILE A 2 16.38 -5.48 13.73
N ALA A 3 16.56 -4.63 14.73
CA ALA A 3 15.63 -3.53 14.98
C ALA A 3 15.87 -2.45 13.92
N VAL A 4 14.85 -2.16 13.11
CA VAL A 4 14.86 -1.01 12.20
C VAL A 4 14.13 0.13 12.89
N VAL A 5 14.77 1.29 12.92
CA VAL A 5 14.17 2.54 13.45
C VAL A 5 13.91 3.45 12.24
N PRO A 6 12.68 3.49 11.70
CA PRO A 6 12.39 4.16 10.42
C PRO A 6 12.80 5.64 10.39
N PHE A 7 12.77 6.31 11.54
CA PHE A 7 13.17 7.71 11.67
C PHE A 7 14.62 8.00 11.25
N PHE A 8 15.53 7.02 11.38
CA PHE A 8 16.94 7.17 11.01
C PHE A 8 17.25 6.67 9.60
N LEU A 9 16.24 6.25 8.85
CA LEU A 9 16.43 5.84 7.46
C LEU A 9 16.57 7.06 6.54
N PRO A 10 17.26 6.92 5.39
CA PRO A 10 17.33 7.97 4.38
C PRO A 10 15.93 8.42 3.94
N ASP A 11 15.75 9.72 3.69
CA ASP A 11 14.51 10.25 3.11
C ASP A 11 14.31 9.74 1.67
N GLU A 12 15.40 9.62 0.92
CA GLU A 12 15.38 9.25 -0.49
C GLU A 12 15.23 7.73 -0.69
N LYS A 13 14.50 7.37 -1.76
CA LYS A 13 14.41 5.97 -2.20
C LYS A 13 15.79 5.48 -2.65
N PRO A 14 16.19 4.25 -2.30
CA PRO A 14 17.46 3.67 -2.75
C PRO A 14 17.58 3.62 -4.27
N SER A 15 18.79 3.83 -4.80
CA SER A 15 19.05 3.87 -6.25
C SER A 15 18.74 2.56 -6.97
N ASP A 16 18.76 1.44 -6.25
CA ASP A 16 18.45 0.09 -6.74
C ASP A 16 16.97 -0.30 -6.57
N PHE A 17 16.10 0.66 -6.20
CA PHE A 17 14.67 0.42 -6.01
C PHE A 17 14.01 -0.25 -7.22
N SER A 18 14.30 0.20 -8.44
CA SER A 18 13.71 -0.37 -9.67
C SER A 18 14.09 -1.83 -9.92
N VAL A 19 15.22 -2.27 -9.34
CA VAL A 19 15.67 -3.67 -9.42
C VAL A 19 14.86 -4.53 -8.45
N ALA A 20 14.69 -4.07 -7.20
CA ALA A 20 13.92 -4.79 -6.19
C ALA A 20 12.40 -4.78 -6.44
N TRP A 21 11.89 -3.66 -6.97
CA TRP A 21 10.48 -3.43 -7.26
C TRP A 21 10.28 -2.80 -8.66
N PRO A 22 10.28 -3.61 -9.73
CA PRO A 22 10.03 -3.13 -11.09
C PRO A 22 8.65 -2.46 -11.23
N THR A 23 8.48 -1.54 -12.18
CA THR A 23 7.20 -0.82 -12.35
C THR A 23 6.02 -1.76 -12.62
N LYS A 24 6.24 -2.83 -13.39
CA LYS A 24 5.22 -3.84 -13.70
C LYS A 24 5.55 -5.17 -13.01
N PRO A 25 4.54 -5.94 -12.57
CA PRO A 25 4.76 -7.30 -12.11
C PRO A 25 5.25 -8.18 -13.26
N ASN A 26 5.97 -9.25 -12.93
CA ASN A 26 6.37 -10.26 -13.92
C ASN A 26 5.14 -11.00 -14.48
N ALA A 27 5.27 -11.66 -15.63
CA ALA A 27 4.15 -12.30 -16.33
C ALA A 27 3.45 -13.42 -15.51
N ASP A 28 4.19 -14.04 -14.59
CA ASP A 28 3.77 -15.10 -13.68
C ASP A 28 3.33 -14.58 -12.29
N GLU A 29 3.47 -13.28 -12.06
CA GLU A 29 3.05 -12.62 -10.82
C GLU A 29 1.62 -12.06 -10.92
N VAL A 30 1.00 -11.94 -9.76
CA VAL A 30 -0.18 -11.10 -9.52
C VAL A 30 0.21 -9.98 -8.57
N GLN A 31 -0.43 -8.82 -8.74
CA GLN A 31 -0.30 -7.70 -7.82
C GLN A 31 -1.66 -7.45 -7.15
N LEU A 32 -1.63 -7.26 -5.85
CA LEU A 32 -2.74 -6.75 -5.06
C LEU A 32 -2.27 -5.48 -4.36
N GLU A 33 -3.15 -4.49 -4.24
CA GLU A 33 -2.80 -3.21 -3.65
C GLU A 33 -3.90 -2.71 -2.73
N MET A 34 -3.49 -2.21 -1.56
CA MET A 34 -4.31 -1.46 -0.64
C MET A 34 -3.80 -0.03 -0.58
N VAL A 35 -4.70 0.93 -0.73
CA VAL A 35 -4.43 2.35 -0.56
C VAL A 35 -5.30 2.87 0.58
N VAL A 36 -4.67 3.49 1.57
CA VAL A 36 -5.35 4.13 2.71
C VAL A 36 -5.15 5.63 2.62
N VAL A 37 -6.24 6.38 2.44
CA VAL A 37 -6.21 7.84 2.21
C VAL A 37 -6.72 8.56 3.45
N PHE A 38 -6.01 9.61 3.90
CA PHE A 38 -6.29 10.32 5.15
C PHE A 38 -6.75 11.76 4.90
N TYR A 39 -8.05 12.05 5.01
CA TYR A 39 -8.61 13.33 4.54
C TYR A 39 -8.04 14.61 5.17
N LEU A 40 -7.44 14.53 6.37
CA LEU A 40 -6.91 15.68 7.10
C LEU A 40 -5.38 15.69 7.21
N GLY A 41 -4.69 14.80 6.50
CA GLY A 41 -3.25 14.62 6.63
C GLY A 41 -2.86 13.30 7.26
N LEU A 42 -1.61 12.91 7.02
CA LEU A 42 -1.02 11.70 7.58
C LEU A 42 -0.60 11.97 9.03
N PRO A 43 -1.16 11.26 10.03
CA PRO A 43 -0.80 11.50 11.42
C PRO A 43 0.70 11.27 11.67
N ALA A 44 1.31 12.14 12.46
CA ALA A 44 2.72 11.98 12.85
C ALA A 44 2.92 10.64 13.58
N GLY A 45 3.98 9.91 13.22
CA GLY A 45 4.30 8.62 13.83
C GLY A 45 3.52 7.42 13.27
N LEU A 46 2.41 7.62 12.55
CA LEU A 46 1.68 6.50 11.92
C LEU A 46 2.52 5.83 10.82
N PRO A 47 3.17 6.57 9.89
CA PRO A 47 4.02 5.96 8.86
C PRO A 47 5.18 5.18 9.43
N GLU A 48 5.84 5.71 10.46
CA GLU A 48 6.98 5.07 11.10
C GLU A 48 6.55 3.77 11.80
N ARG A 49 5.40 3.77 12.48
CA ARG A 49 4.84 2.55 13.07
C ARG A 49 4.43 1.52 12.03
N PHE A 50 3.83 1.98 10.93
CA PHE A 50 3.47 1.09 9.82
C PHE A 50 4.71 0.48 9.16
N ALA A 51 5.74 1.28 8.88
CA ALA A 51 7.01 0.81 8.36
C ALA A 51 7.64 -0.24 9.30
N ALA A 52 7.67 0.03 10.61
CA ALA A 52 8.16 -0.91 11.61
C ALA A 52 7.38 -2.25 11.60
N GLU A 53 6.06 -2.21 11.45
CA GLU A 53 5.24 -3.43 11.33
C GLU A 53 5.56 -4.20 10.05
N VAL A 54 5.76 -3.51 8.91
CA VAL A 54 6.09 -4.15 7.63
C VAL A 54 7.40 -4.94 7.71
N HIS A 55 8.40 -4.44 8.44
CA HIS A 55 9.66 -5.16 8.68
C HIS A 55 9.46 -6.51 9.38
N ARG A 56 8.34 -6.76 10.05
CA ARG A 56 8.02 -8.04 10.69
C ARG A 56 7.50 -9.09 9.71
N PHE A 57 7.06 -8.68 8.51
CA PHE A 57 6.51 -9.60 7.52
C PHE A 57 7.57 -10.47 6.84
N GLY A 58 8.85 -10.08 6.88
CA GLY A 58 9.90 -10.88 6.24
C GLY A 58 11.26 -10.22 6.24
N GLN A 59 12.13 -10.72 5.36
CA GLN A 59 13.46 -10.14 5.18
C GLN A 59 13.33 -8.79 4.46
N THR A 60 13.90 -7.74 5.05
CA THR A 60 13.97 -6.43 4.40
C THR A 60 15.06 -6.43 3.35
N VAL A 61 14.69 -6.04 2.12
CA VAL A 61 15.62 -5.89 1.00
C VAL A 61 16.02 -4.44 0.84
N LEU A 62 15.04 -3.54 0.90
CA LEU A 62 15.23 -2.10 0.82
C LEU A 62 14.38 -1.40 1.88
N SER A 63 14.87 -0.28 2.39
CA SER A 63 14.12 0.57 3.31
C SER A 63 14.58 2.01 3.24
N TRP A 64 13.63 2.92 3.28
CA TRP A 64 13.81 4.36 3.41
C TRP A 64 12.75 4.88 4.39
N LYS A 65 12.81 6.15 4.74
CA LYS A 65 11.93 6.75 5.77
C LYS A 65 10.45 6.56 5.48
N ASP A 66 10.08 6.62 4.21
CA ASP A 66 8.70 6.56 3.73
C ASP A 66 8.36 5.22 3.05
N GLY A 67 9.13 4.16 3.31
CA GLY A 67 8.75 2.84 2.82
C GLY A 67 9.81 1.75 2.90
N ALA A 68 9.39 0.54 2.56
CA ALA A 68 10.23 -0.64 2.57
C ALA A 68 9.78 -1.65 1.52
N VAL A 69 10.74 -2.44 1.05
CA VAL A 69 10.52 -3.66 0.27
C VAL A 69 10.95 -4.85 1.12
N VAL A 70 10.01 -5.76 1.37
CA VAL A 70 10.25 -6.96 2.18
C VAL A 70 9.88 -8.23 1.41
N ILE A 71 10.59 -9.32 1.72
CA ILE A 71 10.39 -10.65 1.13
C ILE A 71 9.99 -11.62 2.26
N PRO A 72 8.69 -11.92 2.42
CA PRO A 72 8.21 -12.92 3.37
C PRO A 72 8.61 -14.35 3.01
N SER A 73 8.67 -14.65 1.71
CA SER A 73 9.01 -15.96 1.18
C SER A 73 9.49 -15.84 -0.27
N THR A 74 10.11 -16.89 -0.82
CA THR A 74 10.73 -16.89 -2.16
C THR A 74 9.82 -16.40 -3.28
N ASN A 75 8.50 -16.56 -3.14
CA ASN A 75 7.52 -16.23 -4.18
C ASN A 75 6.60 -15.05 -3.81
N VAL A 76 6.97 -14.26 -2.79
CA VAL A 76 6.17 -13.13 -2.31
C VAL A 76 7.08 -11.93 -2.04
N ARG A 77 6.67 -10.77 -2.53
CA ARG A 77 7.31 -9.48 -2.25
C ARG A 77 6.26 -8.49 -1.82
N ILE A 78 6.59 -7.67 -0.84
CA ILE A 78 5.72 -6.63 -0.31
C ILE A 78 6.44 -5.30 -0.43
N LEU A 79 5.73 -4.30 -0.94
CA LEU A 79 6.09 -2.90 -0.89
C LEU A 79 5.13 -2.20 0.06
N ALA A 80 5.66 -1.46 1.01
CA ALA A 80 4.90 -0.52 1.81
C ALA A 80 5.49 0.87 1.63
N THR A 81 4.65 1.87 1.42
CA THR A 81 5.11 3.26 1.33
C THR A 81 4.09 4.23 1.92
N SER A 82 4.58 5.32 2.50
CA SER A 82 3.79 6.47 2.91
C SER A 82 4.05 7.63 1.97
N LEU A 83 2.99 8.29 1.53
CA LEU A 83 3.07 9.54 0.82
C LEU A 83 2.52 10.64 1.73
N ARG A 84 3.36 11.61 2.07
CA ARG A 84 3.02 12.74 2.95
C ARG A 84 2.65 13.99 2.16
N HIS A 85 2.22 13.83 0.91
CA HIS A 85 1.86 14.97 0.07
C HIS A 85 0.68 15.72 0.71
N LYS A 86 0.73 17.07 0.69
CA LYS A 86 -0.32 17.89 1.33
C LYS A 86 -1.71 17.63 0.75
N ASP A 87 -1.77 17.34 -0.54
CA ASP A 87 -3.02 17.15 -1.27
C ASP A 87 -3.50 15.69 -1.31
N ASP A 88 -2.63 14.73 -1.02
CA ASP A 88 -2.96 13.30 -1.03
C ASP A 88 -2.11 12.49 -0.02
N PRO A 89 -2.38 12.67 1.28
CA PRO A 89 -1.74 11.90 2.33
C PRO A 89 -2.27 10.46 2.35
N ARG A 90 -1.40 9.50 2.03
CA ARG A 90 -1.80 8.09 1.94
C ARG A 90 -0.73 7.10 2.35
N ILE A 91 -1.17 5.91 2.71
CA ILE A 91 -0.32 4.72 2.86
C ILE A 91 -0.69 3.74 1.76
N VAL A 92 0.30 3.26 1.02
CA VAL A 92 0.14 2.25 -0.01
C VAL A 92 0.85 0.98 0.43
N PHE A 93 0.15 -0.14 0.31
CA PHE A 93 0.66 -1.46 0.61
C PHE A 93 0.36 -2.39 -0.56
N THR A 94 1.42 -2.81 -1.24
CA THR A 94 1.33 -3.60 -2.47
C THR A 94 2.00 -4.95 -2.25
N VAL A 95 1.30 -6.02 -2.60
CA VAL A 95 1.81 -7.39 -2.54
C VAL A 95 1.93 -7.92 -3.95
N ARG A 96 3.11 -8.45 -4.29
CA ARG A 96 3.34 -9.24 -5.50
C ARG A 96 3.62 -10.67 -5.13
N SER A 97 2.99 -11.60 -5.83
CA SER A 97 3.21 -13.03 -5.61
C SER A 97 3.04 -13.82 -6.89
N ALA A 98 3.60 -15.02 -6.95
CA ALA A 98 3.25 -15.97 -7.99
C ALA A 98 1.72 -16.21 -8.03
N LYS A 99 1.15 -16.45 -9.22
CA LYS A 99 -0.29 -16.75 -9.39
C LYS A 99 -0.80 -17.87 -8.47
N MET A 100 0.02 -18.90 -8.24
CA MET A 100 -0.32 -20.03 -7.37
C MET A 100 -0.44 -19.67 -5.89
N THR A 101 0.23 -18.60 -5.44
CA THR A 101 0.22 -18.16 -4.03
C THR A 101 -0.65 -16.92 -3.81
N ALA A 102 -1.45 -16.51 -4.80
CA ALA A 102 -2.30 -15.32 -4.74
C ALA A 102 -3.25 -15.28 -3.54
N SER A 103 -3.73 -16.44 -3.07
CA SER A 103 -4.58 -16.52 -1.87
C SER A 103 -3.84 -16.11 -0.59
N GLN A 104 -2.55 -16.38 -0.49
CA GLN A 104 -1.71 -15.98 0.64
C GLN A 104 -1.44 -14.47 0.62
N SER A 105 -1.44 -13.83 -0.54
CA SER A 105 -1.26 -12.38 -0.67
C SER A 105 -2.36 -11.58 0.03
N TRP A 106 -3.57 -12.14 0.09
CA TRP A 106 -4.68 -11.55 0.84
C TRP A 106 -4.44 -11.52 2.34
N SER A 107 -3.78 -12.52 2.93
CA SER A 107 -3.55 -12.52 4.39
C SER A 107 -2.60 -11.39 4.80
N TRP A 108 -1.60 -11.07 3.97
CA TRP A 108 -0.69 -9.94 4.21
C TRP A 108 -1.42 -8.60 4.13
N LEU A 109 -2.29 -8.42 3.14
CA LEU A 109 -3.13 -7.24 3.01
C LEU A 109 -4.11 -7.09 4.18
N LEU A 110 -4.79 -8.16 4.57
CA LEU A 110 -5.69 -8.16 5.71
C LEU A 110 -4.95 -7.85 7.01
N SER A 111 -3.72 -8.36 7.17
CA SER A 111 -2.86 -8.06 8.33
C SER A 111 -2.50 -6.58 8.37
N ALA A 112 -2.03 -6.01 7.26
CA ALA A 112 -1.70 -4.59 7.14
C ALA A 112 -2.92 -3.69 7.40
N MET A 113 -4.07 -4.03 6.82
CA MET A 113 -5.33 -3.29 7.04
C MET A 113 -5.76 -3.35 8.50
N THR A 114 -5.67 -4.53 9.13
CA THR A 114 -6.06 -4.72 10.53
C THR A 114 -5.17 -3.90 11.45
N PHE A 115 -3.86 -3.91 11.22
CA PHE A 115 -2.92 -3.07 11.94
C PHE A 115 -3.28 -1.58 11.82
N LEU A 116 -3.47 -1.07 10.60
CA LEU A 116 -3.79 0.35 10.39
C LEU A 116 -5.11 0.73 11.06
N LYS A 117 -6.14 -0.12 11.00
CA LYS A 117 -7.42 0.12 11.68
C LYS A 117 -7.26 0.19 13.20
N ILE A 118 -6.51 -0.73 13.80
CA ILE A 118 -6.25 -0.73 15.24
C ILE A 118 -5.45 0.51 15.63
N GLU A 119 -4.36 0.81 14.95
CA GLU A 119 -3.54 2.00 15.24
C GLU A 119 -4.34 3.30 15.10
N CYS A 120 -5.12 3.45 14.03
CA CYS A 120 -5.94 4.64 13.84
C CYS A 120 -7.00 4.76 14.94
N LYS A 121 -7.67 3.67 15.30
CA LYS A 121 -8.72 3.68 16.33
C LYS A 121 -8.17 4.00 17.73
N GLU A 122 -7.07 3.36 18.12
CA GLU A 122 -6.54 3.44 19.48
C GLU A 122 -5.68 4.69 19.72
N GLN A 123 -4.95 5.15 18.70
CA GLN A 123 -3.99 6.25 18.84
C GLN A 123 -4.50 7.59 18.31
N PHE A 124 -5.48 7.55 17.39
CA PHE A 124 -5.98 8.73 16.69
C PHE A 124 -7.51 8.72 16.62
N PRO A 125 -8.21 8.75 17.78
CA PRO A 125 -9.66 8.77 17.78
C PRO A 125 -10.19 9.97 16.99
N GLY A 126 -11.14 9.71 16.08
CA GLY A 126 -11.70 10.72 15.17
C GLY A 126 -10.91 10.94 13.89
N LEU A 127 -9.81 10.23 13.66
CA LEU A 127 -9.12 10.23 12.37
C LEU A 127 -10.01 9.61 11.29
N ASN A 128 -10.28 10.39 10.25
CA ASN A 128 -11.06 9.95 9.11
C ASN A 128 -10.14 9.49 7.98
N PHE A 129 -10.34 8.26 7.52
CA PHE A 129 -9.59 7.67 6.42
C PHE A 129 -10.49 6.73 5.60
N SER A 130 -10.14 6.53 4.33
CA SER A 130 -10.76 5.50 3.48
C SER A 130 -9.76 4.41 3.13
N THR A 131 -10.25 3.21 2.83
CA THR A 131 -9.42 2.09 2.37
C THR A 131 -9.94 1.61 1.03
N ASN A 132 -9.07 1.63 0.03
CA ASN A 132 -9.33 1.17 -1.32
C ASN A 132 -8.50 -0.07 -1.61
N LEU A 133 -9.13 -1.09 -2.19
CA LEU A 133 -8.46 -2.29 -2.65
C LEU A 133 -8.52 -2.36 -4.17
N ALA A 134 -7.36 -2.35 -4.83
CA ALA A 134 -7.25 -2.52 -6.28
C ALA A 134 -7.03 -4.00 -6.62
N CYS A 135 -7.88 -4.55 -7.49
CA CYS A 135 -7.76 -5.92 -7.93
C CYS A 135 -6.68 -6.08 -9.02
N PRO A 136 -6.16 -7.31 -9.25
CA PRO A 136 -5.10 -7.54 -10.24
C PRO A 136 -5.48 -7.16 -11.68
N ILE A 137 -6.78 -7.21 -12.01
CA ILE A 137 -7.29 -6.87 -13.35
C ILE A 137 -7.23 -5.35 -13.56
N CYS A 138 -7.61 -4.55 -12.56
CA CYS A 138 -7.52 -3.10 -12.63
C CYS A 138 -6.06 -2.63 -12.71
N LEU A 139 -5.19 -3.23 -11.89
CA LEU A 139 -3.75 -2.94 -11.90
C LEU A 139 -3.08 -3.29 -13.24
N SER A 140 -3.55 -4.34 -13.94
CA SER A 140 -2.99 -4.72 -15.25
C SER A 140 -3.50 -3.88 -16.42
N LYS A 141 -4.66 -3.21 -16.29
CA LYS A 141 -5.29 -2.40 -17.35
C LYS A 141 -4.91 -0.91 -17.35
N GLY A 142 -4.35 -0.38 -16.26
CA GLY A 142 -4.19 1.07 -16.06
C GLY A 142 -2.85 1.50 -15.49
N VAL A 143 -1.74 1.02 -16.06
CA VAL A 143 -0.45 1.73 -15.95
C VAL A 143 -0.27 2.51 -17.25
N ASN A 144 -0.60 3.80 -17.22
CA ASN A 144 -0.45 4.69 -18.36
C ASN A 144 1.05 4.92 -18.60
N GLU A 145 1.44 5.11 -19.86
CA GLU A 145 2.81 5.19 -20.36
C GLU A 145 3.62 6.39 -19.80
N ASN A 146 2.98 7.26 -19.02
CA ASN A 146 3.58 8.44 -18.38
C ASN A 146 3.74 8.31 -16.85
N GLY A 147 3.59 7.11 -16.26
CA GLY A 147 3.87 6.90 -14.84
C GLY A 147 2.90 7.60 -13.88
N THR A 148 1.76 8.06 -14.35
CA THR A 148 0.66 8.51 -13.49
C THR A 148 -0.05 7.29 -12.89
N GLU A 149 -0.08 7.30 -11.57
CA GLU A 149 -0.74 6.32 -10.69
C GLU A 149 -2.23 6.15 -11.06
N LEU A 150 -2.82 5.02 -10.69
CA LEU A 150 -4.27 4.83 -10.78
C LEU A 150 -4.97 5.88 -9.90
N PHE A 151 -5.33 7.01 -10.50
CA PHE A 151 -6.27 7.98 -9.97
C PHE A 151 -7.65 7.33 -9.94
N LEU A 152 -8.02 6.78 -8.79
CA LEU A 152 -9.42 6.65 -8.41
C LEU A 152 -9.78 7.87 -7.55
N TRP A 153 -9.79 9.07 -8.14
CA TRP A 153 -10.53 10.23 -7.63
C TRP A 153 -10.39 11.43 -8.59
N ASP A 154 -11.46 11.74 -9.32
CA ASP A 154 -11.77 13.11 -9.74
C ASP A 154 -13.23 13.37 -9.31
N GLY A 155 -13.41 14.40 -8.48
CA GLY A 155 -14.58 14.63 -7.63
C GLY A 155 -15.88 15.04 -8.31
N GLU A 156 -15.99 14.98 -9.64
CA GLU A 156 -17.25 15.32 -10.35
C GLU A 156 -18.08 14.09 -10.73
N ASP A 157 -17.45 12.91 -10.88
CA ASP A 157 -18.15 11.68 -11.27
C ASP A 157 -18.58 10.79 -10.10
N ALA A 158 -18.23 11.14 -8.86
CA ALA A 158 -18.73 10.47 -7.65
C ALA A 158 -20.26 10.59 -7.50
N ALA A 159 -20.88 11.59 -8.14
CA ALA A 159 -22.34 11.73 -8.21
C ALA A 159 -23.00 10.75 -9.20
N LYS A 160 -22.22 10.09 -10.06
CA LYS A 160 -22.67 9.12 -11.07
C LYS A 160 -21.94 7.79 -10.86
N GLY A 161 -22.14 7.16 -9.71
CA GLY A 161 -21.41 5.97 -9.27
C GLY A 161 -21.28 4.85 -10.31
N ASN A 162 -20.20 4.85 -11.08
CA ASN A 162 -19.90 3.81 -12.08
C ASN A 162 -18.42 3.81 -12.46
N TYR A 163 -17.56 3.25 -11.61
CA TYR A 163 -16.43 2.41 -12.04
C TYR A 163 -16.18 1.34 -10.97
N ILE A 164 -17.23 0.58 -10.67
CA ILE A 164 -17.07 -0.72 -10.04
C ILE A 164 -16.46 -1.61 -11.12
N CYS A 165 -15.26 -2.14 -10.91
CA CYS A 165 -14.86 -3.37 -11.58
C CYS A 165 -16.01 -4.35 -11.34
N ASP A 166 -16.80 -4.69 -12.36
CA ASP A 166 -18.15 -5.32 -12.32
C ASP A 166 -18.33 -6.52 -11.36
N ARG A 167 -17.27 -7.03 -10.73
CA ARG A 167 -17.33 -8.12 -9.75
C ARG A 167 -16.45 -8.02 -8.47
N PHE A 168 -15.44 -7.15 -8.33
CA PHE A 168 -14.43 -7.36 -7.25
C PHE A 168 -13.69 -6.14 -6.63
N CYS A 169 -13.84 -4.90 -7.09
CA CYS A 169 -13.20 -3.77 -6.39
C CYS A 169 -14.13 -3.27 -5.28
N ILE A 170 -13.71 -3.43 -4.03
CA ILE A 170 -14.46 -2.97 -2.86
C ILE A 170 -13.90 -1.61 -2.46
N ASN A 171 -14.70 -0.57 -2.65
CA ASN A 171 -14.48 0.71 -1.98
C ASN A 171 -15.13 0.60 -0.60
N ALA A 172 -14.31 0.45 0.44
CA ALA A 172 -14.80 0.35 1.81
C ALA A 172 -14.46 1.65 2.54
N SER A 173 -15.41 2.57 2.54
CA SER A 173 -15.40 3.72 3.44
C SER A 173 -15.91 3.24 4.79
N PHE A 174 -15.03 3.12 5.78
CA PHE A 174 -15.44 2.80 7.14
C PHE A 174 -15.63 4.10 7.92
N PRO A 175 -16.83 4.43 8.41
CA PRO A 175 -16.97 5.52 9.35
C PRO A 175 -16.20 5.17 10.64
N SER A 176 -15.55 6.19 11.20
CA SER A 176 -14.84 6.16 12.48
C SER A 176 -15.72 5.67 13.63
#